data_AF-A0A5C5X1A1-F1
#
_entry.id   AF-A0A5C5X1A1-F1
#
_cell.length_a   1.000
_cell.length_b   1.000
_cell.length_c   1.000
_cell.angle_alpha   90.00
_cell.angle_beta   90.00
_cell.angle_gamma   90.00
#
_symmetry.space_group_name_H-M   'P 1'
#
loop_
_entity.id
_entity.type
_entity.pdbx_description
1 polymer ?
#
loop_
_entity_poly.entity_id
_entity_poly.type
_entity_poly.pdbx_seq_one_letter_code
_entity_poly.pdbx_strand_id
1 'polypeptide(L)'
;MSTINIITVHTSQKWMKIQKRFFDKNTTHKINWHVVVKNREDKLMAESIFACKPLLVEKKCKWGSMDHSLSIRAMHESISGFLDNDDVLLIIDSDAFPIANIDSLIACIVEDIENIYGIQRTDNGDYYCHPAFIMLKQKTVRYLSGFLPNDSKSVWLPYGVRNRYMPHKKDAVGCLTYCIDRANLRWSPLLRTNVLDVMPVLFGVYGNLIYHHGCGSRHPTVDVHRVALGYSASDEVMAKEMTEIYRKISDNVFSRILSDDTFFEVLITDREFTPLHIN
;
A
#
# COMPACT_ATOMS: atom_id res chain seq x y z
N MET A 1 -17.64 -1.92 19.31
CA MET A 1 -17.02 -1.99 17.96
C MET A 1 -15.58 -1.54 18.11
N SER A 2 -14.62 -2.33 17.63
CA SER A 2 -13.21 -1.97 17.68
C SER A 2 -12.93 -0.76 16.80
N THR A 3 -12.03 0.13 17.24
CA THR A 3 -11.58 1.27 16.44
C THR A 3 -10.47 0.81 15.48
N ILE A 4 -10.45 1.37 14.27
CA ILE A 4 -9.37 1.15 13.30
C ILE A 4 -8.49 2.38 13.28
N ASN A 5 -7.19 2.20 13.51
CA ASN A 5 -6.18 3.22 13.37
C ASN A 5 -5.48 3.04 12.02
N ILE A 6 -5.67 3.98 11.09
CA ILE A 6 -5.10 3.89 9.74
C ILE A 6 -3.88 4.79 9.64
N ILE A 7 -2.71 4.20 9.39
CA ILE A 7 -1.48 4.92 9.05
C ILE A 7 -1.31 4.93 7.53
N THR A 8 -1.19 6.13 6.96
CA THR A 8 -0.94 6.30 5.52
C THR A 8 -0.04 7.50 5.23
N VAL A 9 0.77 7.39 4.18
CA VAL A 9 1.73 8.43 3.77
C VAL A 9 1.36 8.96 2.40
N HIS A 10 1.02 10.24 2.33
CA HIS A 10 0.65 10.92 1.08
C HIS A 10 1.78 11.85 0.64
N THR A 11 2.25 11.67 -0.60
CA THR A 11 3.21 12.59 -1.25
C THR A 11 2.52 13.62 -2.14
N SER A 12 1.20 13.49 -2.33
CA SER A 12 0.35 14.43 -3.05
C SER A 12 -1.11 14.27 -2.60
N GLN A 13 -1.97 15.21 -2.99
CA GLN A 13 -3.40 15.20 -2.65
C GLN A 13 -4.23 14.23 -3.50
N LYS A 14 -3.64 13.68 -4.58
CA LYS A 14 -4.35 12.95 -5.66
C LYS A 14 -5.28 11.86 -5.12
N TRP A 15 -4.85 11.15 -4.08
CA TRP A 15 -5.55 9.96 -3.58
C TRP A 15 -6.31 10.17 -2.28
N MET A 16 -6.11 11.29 -1.57
CA MET A 16 -6.68 11.50 -0.23
C MET A 16 -8.21 11.37 -0.22
N LYS A 17 -8.89 12.06 -1.15
CA LYS A 17 -10.36 12.03 -1.25
C LYS A 17 -10.89 10.65 -1.63
N ILE A 18 -10.22 9.97 -2.57
CA ILE A 18 -10.62 8.63 -3.02
C ILE A 18 -10.48 7.64 -1.87
N GLN A 19 -9.31 7.60 -1.23
CA GLN A 19 -9.05 6.71 -0.11
C GLN A 19 -10.09 6.93 1.00
N LYS A 20 -10.31 8.18 1.44
CA LYS A 20 -11.33 8.49 2.46
C LYS A 20 -12.72 8.03 2.06
N ARG A 21 -13.17 8.36 0.84
CA ARG A 21 -14.50 7.99 0.30
C ARG A 21 -14.72 6.48 0.36
N PHE A 22 -13.74 5.70 -0.09
CA PHE A 22 -13.87 4.24 -0.14
C PHE A 22 -13.86 3.60 1.24
N PHE A 23 -13.09 4.12 2.20
CA PHE A 23 -13.18 3.68 3.58
C PHE A 23 -14.54 3.99 4.21
N ASP A 24 -15.05 5.21 4.03
CA ASP A 24 -16.36 5.60 4.56
C ASP A 24 -17.50 4.73 4.02
N LYS A 25 -17.35 4.23 2.78
CA LYS A 25 -18.32 3.35 2.12
C LYS A 25 -18.22 1.89 2.58
N ASN A 26 -17.02 1.41 2.87
CA ASN A 26 -16.71 -0.02 2.96
C ASN A 26 -16.34 -0.51 4.36
N THR A 27 -16.59 0.28 5.40
CA THR A 27 -16.58 -0.23 6.77
C THR A 27 -17.56 0.54 7.65
N THR A 28 -18.15 -0.16 8.63
CA THR A 28 -18.99 0.46 9.67
C THR A 28 -18.20 0.84 10.93
N HIS A 29 -16.93 0.46 11.00
CA HIS A 29 -16.08 0.74 12.15
C HIS A 29 -15.66 2.21 12.21
N LYS A 30 -15.47 2.71 13.43
CA LYS A 30 -14.86 4.02 13.65
C LYS A 30 -13.42 4.00 13.16
N ILE A 31 -13.05 4.99 12.36
CA ILE A 31 -11.69 5.17 11.84
C ILE A 31 -11.02 6.38 12.51
N ASN A 32 -9.81 6.15 13.02
CA ASN A 32 -8.86 7.19 13.41
C ASN A 32 -7.77 7.27 12.34
N TRP A 33 -7.68 8.41 11.67
CA TRP A 33 -6.69 8.64 10.62
C TRP A 33 -5.38 9.18 11.17
N HIS A 34 -4.28 8.57 10.73
CA HIS A 34 -2.91 8.90 11.10
C HIS A 34 -2.10 9.18 9.82
N VAL A 35 -2.18 10.42 9.35
CA VAL A 35 -1.69 10.79 8.02
C VAL A 35 -0.32 11.44 8.09
N VAL A 36 0.61 10.99 7.26
CA VAL A 36 1.90 11.66 7.03
C VAL A 36 1.88 12.35 5.68
N VAL A 37 2.37 13.58 5.62
CA VAL A 37 2.46 14.40 4.41
C VAL A 37 3.86 14.95 4.21
N LYS A 38 4.18 15.36 2.98
CA LYS A 38 5.53 15.81 2.58
C LYS A 38 5.70 17.31 2.45
N ASN A 39 4.61 18.06 2.42
CA ASN A 39 4.63 19.52 2.32
C ASN A 39 3.45 20.14 3.12
N ARG A 40 3.50 21.46 3.31
CA ARG A 40 2.49 22.19 4.11
C ARG A 40 1.13 22.26 3.44
N GLU A 41 1.07 22.32 2.12
CA GLU A 41 -0.19 22.39 1.38
C GLU A 41 -1.00 21.10 1.56
N ASP A 42 -0.33 19.96 1.35
CA ASP A 42 -0.89 18.63 1.59
C ASP A 42 -1.31 18.43 3.05
N LYS A 43 -0.63 19.08 3.99
CA LYS A 43 -1.02 19.06 5.40
C LYS A 43 -2.39 19.69 5.62
N LEU A 44 -2.62 20.89 5.09
CA LEU A 44 -3.90 21.58 5.24
C LEU A 44 -5.04 20.79 4.57
N MET A 45 -4.75 20.23 3.38
CA MET A 45 -5.72 19.38 2.69
C MET A 45 -6.02 18.10 3.48
N ALA A 46 -5.01 17.43 4.03
CA ALA A 46 -5.20 16.22 4.84
C ALA A 46 -5.94 16.51 6.16
N GLU A 47 -5.68 17.66 6.82
CA GLU A 47 -6.45 18.12 7.99
C GLU A 47 -7.94 18.23 7.64
N SER A 48 -8.25 18.82 6.49
CA SER A 48 -9.64 18.99 6.03
C SER A 48 -10.31 17.69 5.62
N ILE A 49 -9.63 16.79 4.89
CA ILE A 49 -10.23 15.56 4.35
C ILE A 49 -10.40 14.50 5.45
N PHE A 50 -9.37 14.30 6.27
CA PHE A 50 -9.32 13.21 7.24
C PHE A 50 -9.77 13.62 8.64
N ALA A 51 -10.01 14.92 8.88
CA ALA A 51 -10.35 15.47 10.19
C ALA A 51 -9.34 15.03 11.28
N CYS A 52 -8.04 15.03 10.92
CA CYS A 52 -6.94 14.63 11.78
C CYS A 52 -5.87 15.72 11.84
N LYS A 53 -4.83 15.53 12.66
CA LYS A 53 -3.62 16.37 12.66
C LYS A 53 -2.47 15.62 11.97
N PRO A 54 -2.20 15.86 10.67
CA PRO A 54 -1.19 15.15 9.93
C PRO A 54 0.21 15.50 10.43
N LEU A 55 1.09 14.50 10.37
CA LEU A 55 2.51 14.67 10.62
C LEU A 55 3.19 15.16 9.34
N LEU A 56 3.85 16.31 9.41
CA LEU A 56 4.69 16.80 8.32
C LEU A 56 6.08 16.18 8.45
N VAL A 57 6.46 15.32 7.50
CA VAL A 57 7.81 14.74 7.42
C VAL A 57 8.42 15.15 6.09
N GLU A 58 9.24 16.19 6.12
CA GLU A 58 10.01 16.62 4.95
C GLU A 58 10.86 15.45 4.43
N LYS A 59 11.07 15.40 3.10
CA LYS A 59 11.83 14.33 2.47
C LYS A 59 13.27 14.32 3.00
N LYS A 60 13.69 13.22 3.62
CA LYS A 60 15.02 13.09 4.23
C LYS A 60 15.97 12.21 3.42
N CYS A 61 15.44 11.38 2.51
CA CYS A 61 16.23 10.38 1.80
C CYS A 61 16.10 10.49 0.27
N LYS A 62 17.19 10.15 -0.43
CA LYS A 62 17.21 10.03 -1.89
C LYS A 62 16.37 8.85 -2.38
N TRP A 63 16.30 7.79 -1.58
CA TRP A 63 15.57 6.55 -1.88
C TRP A 63 14.11 6.65 -1.41
N GLY A 64 13.16 6.58 -2.35
CA GLY A 64 11.74 6.77 -2.06
C GLY A 64 11.15 5.74 -1.08
N SER A 65 11.54 4.47 -1.20
CA SER A 65 11.09 3.41 -0.28
C SER A 65 11.58 3.63 1.15
N MET A 66 12.84 4.05 1.33
CA MET A 66 13.38 4.40 2.65
C MET A 66 12.66 5.60 3.27
N ASP A 67 12.43 6.65 2.47
CA ASP A 67 11.70 7.85 2.93
C ASP A 67 10.27 7.52 3.36
N HIS A 68 9.61 6.60 2.64
CA HIS A 68 8.28 6.09 2.99
C HIS A 68 8.30 5.29 4.30
N SER A 69 9.22 4.33 4.46
CA SER A 69 9.36 3.57 5.71
C SER A 69 9.68 4.45 6.92
N LEU A 70 10.54 5.46 6.77
CA LEU A 70 10.82 6.42 7.85
C LEU A 70 9.60 7.26 8.22
N SER A 71 8.72 7.53 7.26
CA SER A 71 7.48 8.28 7.48
C SER A 71 6.48 7.44 8.28
N ILE A 72 6.28 6.17 7.90
CA ILE A 72 5.44 5.23 8.65
C ILE A 72 5.94 5.11 10.08
N ARG A 73 7.27 4.99 10.26
CA ARG A 73 7.88 4.93 11.59
C ARG A 73 7.57 6.16 12.42
N ALA A 74 7.90 7.35 11.90
CA ALA A 74 7.68 8.59 12.62
C ALA A 74 6.22 8.75 13.04
N MET A 75 5.29 8.29 12.19
CA MET A 75 3.87 8.28 12.53
C MET A 75 3.55 7.31 13.65
N HIS A 76 3.98 6.04 13.53
CA HIS A 76 3.70 5.04 14.55
C HIS A 76 4.27 5.45 15.92
N GLU A 77 5.51 5.94 15.98
CA GLU A 77 6.12 6.43 17.23
C GLU A 77 5.34 7.61 17.83
N SER A 78 4.75 8.47 16.98
CA SER A 78 3.95 9.60 17.46
C SER A 78 2.59 9.21 18.03
N ILE A 79 2.08 8.00 17.70
CA ILE A 79 0.73 7.58 18.09
C ILE A 79 0.72 6.39 19.04
N SER A 80 1.81 5.60 19.13
CA SER A 80 1.83 4.33 19.85
C SER A 80 1.51 4.45 21.34
N GLY A 81 1.78 5.61 21.96
CA GLY A 81 1.42 5.88 23.35
C GLY A 81 -0.07 6.11 23.60
N PHE A 82 -0.88 6.22 22.54
CA PHE A 82 -2.31 6.53 22.60
C PHE A 82 -3.20 5.40 22.07
N LEU A 83 -2.61 4.32 21.56
CA LEU A 83 -3.36 3.21 20.96
C LEU A 83 -3.60 2.11 22.00
N ASP A 84 -4.83 1.62 22.07
CA ASP A 84 -5.17 0.49 22.92
C ASP A 84 -4.61 -0.81 22.32
N ASN A 85 -4.19 -1.74 23.18
CA ASN A 85 -3.60 -3.01 22.74
C ASN A 85 -4.52 -3.84 21.82
N ASP A 86 -5.83 -3.67 21.97
CA ASP A 86 -6.85 -4.38 21.18
C ASP A 86 -7.37 -3.59 19.98
N ASP A 87 -6.85 -2.38 19.74
CA ASP A 87 -7.13 -1.63 18.52
C ASP A 87 -6.59 -2.37 17.30
N VAL A 88 -7.30 -2.20 16.17
CA VAL A 88 -6.82 -2.63 14.87
C VAL A 88 -5.94 -1.53 14.29
N LEU A 89 -4.74 -1.90 13.87
CA LEU A 89 -3.83 -1.04 13.12
C LEU A 89 -3.87 -1.45 11.65
N LEU A 90 -4.03 -0.48 10.76
CA LEU A 90 -3.97 -0.64 9.32
C LEU A 90 -2.88 0.27 8.75
N ILE A 91 -1.84 -0.32 8.17
CA ILE A 91 -0.82 0.40 7.40
C ILE A 91 -1.19 0.25 5.92
N ILE A 92 -1.28 1.37 5.21
CA ILE A 92 -1.78 1.37 3.83
C ILE A 92 -1.09 2.41 2.97
N ASP A 93 -0.74 2.01 1.74
CA ASP A 93 -0.27 2.96 0.72
C ASP A 93 -1.35 3.99 0.41
N SER A 94 -0.94 5.21 0.02
CA SER A 94 -1.89 6.30 -0.27
C SER A 94 -2.87 5.99 -1.41
N ASP A 95 -2.49 5.09 -2.32
CA ASP A 95 -3.22 4.70 -3.53
C ASP A 95 -3.84 3.29 -3.41
N ALA A 96 -4.05 2.83 -2.18
CA ALA A 96 -4.79 1.62 -1.86
C ALA A 96 -6.00 1.94 -0.96
N PHE A 97 -7.09 1.20 -1.13
CA PHE A 97 -8.35 1.38 -0.39
C PHE A 97 -9.30 0.18 -0.57
N PRO A 98 -10.23 -0.05 0.38
CA PRO A 98 -11.22 -1.11 0.26
C PRO A 98 -12.26 -0.78 -0.82
N ILE A 99 -12.59 -1.75 -1.66
CA ILE A 99 -13.64 -1.65 -2.69
C ILE A 99 -14.90 -2.47 -2.34
N ALA A 100 -14.82 -3.28 -1.28
CA ALA A 100 -15.91 -4.04 -0.71
C ALA A 100 -15.84 -3.99 0.83
N ASN A 101 -16.92 -4.36 1.52
CA ASN A 101 -16.99 -4.30 2.98
C ASN A 101 -15.88 -5.13 3.64
N ILE A 102 -15.10 -4.51 4.52
CA ILE A 102 -13.98 -5.15 5.23
C ILE A 102 -14.28 -5.53 6.68
N ASP A 103 -15.53 -5.40 7.14
CA ASP A 103 -15.90 -5.64 8.55
C ASP A 103 -15.66 -7.09 8.96
N SER A 104 -15.89 -8.05 8.06
CA SER A 104 -15.55 -9.46 8.32
C SER A 104 -14.04 -9.68 8.47
N LEU A 105 -13.21 -8.98 7.69
CA LEU A 105 -11.76 -9.07 7.81
C LEU A 105 -11.29 -8.48 9.16
N ILE A 106 -11.92 -7.38 9.59
CA ILE A 106 -11.67 -6.77 10.89
C ILE A 106 -12.09 -7.72 12.02
N ALA A 107 -13.23 -8.39 11.92
CA ALA A 107 -13.67 -9.39 12.88
C ALA A 107 -12.65 -10.53 13.02
N CYS A 108 -12.13 -11.06 11.91
CA CYS A 108 -11.07 -12.08 11.93
C CYS A 108 -9.80 -11.61 12.65
N ILE A 109 -9.37 -10.35 12.43
CA ILE A 109 -8.26 -9.74 13.18
C ILE A 109 -8.59 -9.64 14.66
N VAL A 110 -9.82 -9.25 15.02
CA VAL A 110 -10.21 -9.08 16.43
C VAL A 110 -10.27 -10.43 17.16
N GLU A 111 -10.61 -11.51 16.49
CA GLU A 111 -10.68 -12.85 17.08
C GLU A 111 -9.29 -13.48 17.29
N ASP A 112 -8.36 -13.28 16.34
CA ASP A 112 -7.03 -13.91 16.40
C ASP A 112 -5.91 -12.88 16.59
N ILE A 113 -5.29 -12.93 17.77
CA ILE A 113 -4.22 -12.02 18.18
C ILE A 113 -2.95 -12.13 17.33
N GLU A 114 -2.66 -13.30 16.73
CA GLU A 114 -1.41 -13.53 16.00
C GLU A 114 -1.57 -13.32 14.50
N ASN A 115 -2.79 -13.07 14.02
CA ASN A 115 -3.05 -12.89 12.60
C ASN A 115 -2.69 -11.48 12.12
N ILE A 116 -1.91 -11.47 11.06
CA ILE A 116 -1.66 -10.30 10.22
C ILE A 116 -2.31 -10.60 8.87
N TYR A 117 -3.07 -9.67 8.30
CA TYR A 117 -3.51 -9.77 6.91
C TYR A 117 -2.76 -8.76 6.08
N GLY A 118 -2.31 -9.14 4.90
CA GLY A 118 -1.71 -8.15 4.01
C GLY A 118 -1.61 -8.59 2.57
N ILE A 119 -1.48 -7.61 1.68
CA ILE A 119 -1.35 -7.86 0.25
C ILE A 119 -0.07 -8.64 -0.05
N GLN A 120 -0.17 -9.66 -0.89
CA GLN A 120 0.99 -10.30 -1.51
C GLN A 120 0.95 -10.10 -3.02
N ARG A 121 1.94 -9.39 -3.55
CA ARG A 121 2.02 -9.09 -4.99
C ARG A 121 2.80 -10.17 -5.73
N THR A 122 2.23 -11.37 -5.82
CA THR A 122 2.83 -12.48 -6.57
C THR A 122 2.98 -12.16 -8.06
N ASP A 123 2.13 -11.29 -8.59
CA ASP A 123 2.20 -10.66 -9.91
C ASP A 123 3.46 -9.81 -10.10
N ASN A 124 3.91 -9.14 -9.05
CA ASN A 124 5.19 -8.46 -9.00
C ASN A 124 6.35 -9.41 -8.66
N GLY A 125 6.09 -10.68 -8.35
CA GLY A 125 7.10 -11.65 -7.92
C GLY A 125 7.48 -11.54 -6.43
N ASP A 126 6.63 -10.87 -5.63
CA ASP A 126 6.85 -10.70 -4.20
C ASP A 126 6.38 -11.94 -3.42
N TYR A 127 7.23 -12.44 -2.52
CA TYR A 127 6.89 -13.53 -1.59
C TYR A 127 6.60 -13.03 -0.17
N TYR A 128 6.48 -11.73 0.00
CA TYR A 128 6.39 -11.07 1.30
C TYR A 128 5.08 -10.31 1.46
N CYS A 129 4.77 -9.95 2.69
CA CYS A 129 3.65 -9.08 3.04
C CYS A 129 3.96 -7.63 2.61
N HIS A 130 3.25 -7.11 1.60
CA HIS A 130 3.47 -5.79 1.00
C HIS A 130 2.71 -4.70 1.77
N PRO A 131 3.31 -3.52 2.02
CA PRO A 131 2.73 -2.43 2.82
C PRO A 131 1.64 -1.66 2.10
N ALA A 132 1.27 -2.12 0.91
CA ALA A 132 0.13 -1.59 0.19
C ALA A 132 -1.13 -1.73 1.03
N PHE A 133 -1.22 -2.80 1.82
CA PHE A 133 -2.24 -2.99 2.83
C PHE A 133 -1.75 -4.03 3.83
N ILE A 134 -1.65 -3.66 5.11
CA ILE A 134 -1.34 -4.57 6.21
C ILE A 134 -2.27 -4.24 7.38
N MET A 135 -3.01 -5.22 7.86
CA MET A 135 -3.89 -5.12 9.01
C MET A 135 -3.45 -6.08 10.12
N LEU A 136 -3.38 -5.58 11.34
CA LEU A 136 -2.94 -6.34 12.52
C LEU A 136 -3.49 -5.69 13.79
N LYS A 137 -3.41 -6.35 14.94
CA LYS A 137 -3.67 -5.69 16.23
C LYS A 137 -2.51 -4.80 16.64
N GLN A 138 -2.80 -3.70 17.33
CA GLN A 138 -1.77 -2.82 17.87
C GLN A 138 -0.78 -3.57 18.77
N LYS A 139 -1.27 -4.47 19.63
CA LYS A 139 -0.40 -5.30 20.47
C LYS A 139 0.55 -6.19 19.69
N THR A 140 0.25 -6.53 18.44
CA THR A 140 1.12 -7.35 17.59
C THR A 140 2.35 -6.55 17.13
N VAL A 141 2.24 -5.23 17.04
CA VAL A 141 3.35 -4.34 16.62
C VAL A 141 4.56 -4.44 17.55
N ARG A 142 4.35 -4.69 18.85
CA ARG A 142 5.46 -4.82 19.82
C ARG A 142 6.41 -5.98 19.50
N TYR A 143 5.91 -7.02 18.83
CA TYR A 143 6.72 -8.18 18.41
C TYR A 143 7.48 -7.90 17.12
N LEU A 144 7.02 -6.93 16.32
CA LEU A 144 7.69 -6.47 15.11
C LEU A 144 8.85 -5.51 15.42
N SER A 145 9.52 -5.70 16.56
CA SER A 145 10.73 -4.96 16.93
C SER A 145 11.78 -5.10 15.81
N GLY A 146 12.18 -3.97 15.22
CA GLY A 146 13.04 -3.93 14.02
C GLY A 146 12.34 -3.56 12.71
N PHE A 147 11.01 -3.74 12.61
CA PHE A 147 10.21 -3.15 11.52
C PHE A 147 10.20 -1.62 11.64
N LEU A 148 10.32 -1.11 12.86
CA LEU A 148 10.56 0.29 13.16
C LEU A 148 11.98 0.35 13.75
N PRO A 149 13.03 0.67 12.96
CA PRO A 149 14.41 0.45 13.36
C PRO A 149 14.80 1.25 14.60
N ASN A 150 15.19 0.65 15.72
CA ASN A 150 15.55 1.42 16.92
C ASN A 150 16.85 2.22 16.80
N ASP A 151 17.63 2.06 15.74
CA ASP A 151 18.86 2.82 15.56
C ASP A 151 19.15 3.15 14.07
N SER A 152 19.92 4.21 13.85
CA SER A 152 20.32 4.70 12.52
C SER A 152 21.37 3.83 11.80
N LYS A 153 21.77 2.70 12.42
CA LYS A 153 22.74 1.70 11.94
C LYS A 153 22.12 0.31 11.71
N SER A 154 20.98 -0.01 12.32
CA SER A 154 20.02 -1.05 11.91
C SER A 154 19.16 -0.54 10.76
N VAL A 155 19.82 0.21 9.86
CA VAL A 155 19.34 0.53 8.53
C VAL A 155 18.94 -0.82 7.95
N TRP A 156 17.63 -1.06 7.84
CA TRP A 156 16.97 -1.98 6.94
C TRP A 156 18.00 -2.68 6.08
N LEU A 157 18.71 -3.66 6.66
CA LEU A 157 19.65 -4.42 5.86
C LEU A 157 18.67 -5.10 4.93
N PRO A 158 18.81 -4.88 3.62
CA PRO A 158 18.02 -5.63 2.69
C PRO A 158 18.60 -7.04 2.76
N TYR A 159 18.19 -7.76 3.80
CA TYR A 159 18.12 -9.20 3.83
C TYR A 159 17.28 -9.48 2.61
N GLY A 160 17.98 -9.81 1.51
CA GLY A 160 17.46 -9.74 0.17
C GLY A 160 16.21 -10.59 0.09
N VAL A 161 15.06 -9.95 0.25
CA VAL A 161 13.81 -10.65 0.03
C VAL A 161 13.75 -10.80 -1.47
N ARG A 162 13.93 -12.05 -1.88
CA ARG A 162 14.12 -12.41 -3.28
C ARG A 162 12.82 -12.14 -4.00
N ASN A 163 12.69 -10.98 -4.64
CA ASN A 163 11.72 -10.87 -5.72
C ASN A 163 12.10 -11.93 -6.76
N ARG A 164 11.14 -12.80 -7.16
CA ARG A 164 11.39 -13.92 -8.08
C ARG A 164 12.16 -13.47 -9.33
N TYR A 165 11.82 -12.29 -9.83
CA TYR A 165 12.33 -11.75 -11.09
C TYR A 165 13.53 -10.81 -10.87
N MET A 166 13.74 -10.32 -9.65
CA MET A 166 14.80 -9.36 -9.32
C MET A 166 15.49 -9.71 -7.99
N PRO A 167 16.26 -10.82 -7.92
CA PRO A 167 16.83 -11.33 -6.68
C PRO A 167 17.87 -10.39 -6.03
N HIS A 168 18.38 -9.41 -6.77
CA HIS A 168 19.32 -8.39 -6.28
C HIS A 168 18.65 -7.08 -5.87
N LYS A 169 17.34 -6.92 -6.10
CA LYS A 169 16.62 -5.69 -5.72
C LYS A 169 16.41 -5.70 -4.22
N LYS A 170 17.00 -4.69 -3.59
CA LYS A 170 16.98 -4.46 -2.15
C LYS A 170 15.80 -3.54 -1.84
N ASP A 171 14.67 -4.10 -1.43
CA ASP A 171 13.49 -3.32 -1.03
C ASP A 171 13.42 -3.19 0.50
N ALA A 172 13.18 -1.97 0.99
CA ALA A 172 12.95 -1.71 2.41
C ALA A 172 11.72 -2.49 2.91
N VAL A 173 10.77 -2.77 2.03
CA VAL A 173 9.55 -3.51 2.36
C VAL A 173 9.81 -4.91 2.92
N GLY A 174 10.87 -5.60 2.48
CA GLY A 174 11.15 -6.98 2.87
C GLY A 174 11.41 -7.20 4.37
N CYS A 175 11.74 -6.15 5.11
CA CYS A 175 12.04 -6.24 6.54
C CYS A 175 10.79 -6.45 7.41
N LEU A 176 9.58 -6.09 6.96
CA LEU A 176 8.37 -6.49 7.69
C LEU A 176 8.24 -8.01 7.78
N THR A 177 8.40 -8.69 6.65
CA THR A 177 8.29 -10.16 6.60
C THR A 177 9.39 -10.80 7.43
N TYR A 178 10.61 -10.27 7.37
CA TYR A 178 11.68 -10.70 8.28
C TYR A 178 11.29 -10.55 9.77
N CYS A 179 10.63 -9.44 10.15
CA CYS A 179 10.16 -9.24 11.51
C CYS A 179 9.02 -10.20 11.89
N ILE A 180 8.09 -10.47 10.98
CA ILE A 180 7.01 -11.47 11.16
C ILE A 180 7.64 -12.84 11.40
N ASP A 181 8.56 -13.27 10.54
CA ASP A 181 9.24 -14.57 10.63
C ASP A 181 10.03 -14.69 11.93
N ARG A 182 10.82 -13.66 12.28
CA ARG A 182 11.63 -13.64 13.51
C ARG A 182 10.77 -13.67 14.77
N ALA A 183 9.60 -13.03 14.73
CA ALA A 183 8.65 -13.03 15.83
C ALA A 183 7.80 -14.31 15.87
N ASN A 184 8.00 -15.26 14.94
CA ASN A 184 7.19 -16.46 14.78
C ASN A 184 5.68 -16.16 14.65
N LEU A 185 5.37 -15.03 14.02
CA LEU A 185 4.00 -14.60 13.76
C LEU A 185 3.51 -15.21 12.44
N ARG A 186 2.20 -15.36 12.33
CA ARG A 186 1.55 -15.79 11.09
C ARG A 186 0.97 -14.60 10.35
N TRP A 187 0.99 -14.69 9.04
CA TRP A 187 0.25 -13.75 8.21
C TRP A 187 -0.52 -14.48 7.12
N SER A 188 -1.69 -13.94 6.80
CA SER A 188 -2.61 -14.43 5.80
C SER A 188 -2.55 -13.53 4.57
N PRO A 189 -2.12 -14.05 3.40
CA PRO A 189 -1.98 -13.24 2.20
C PRO A 189 -3.33 -12.89 1.59
N LEU A 190 -3.52 -11.62 1.25
CA LEU A 190 -4.53 -11.18 0.30
C LEU A 190 -3.91 -11.27 -1.10
N LEU A 191 -4.29 -12.32 -1.83
CA LEU A 191 -3.81 -12.58 -3.19
C LEU A 191 -4.61 -11.79 -4.22
N ARG A 192 -3.98 -11.49 -5.37
CA ARG A 192 -4.66 -10.81 -6.49
C ARG A 192 -5.83 -11.66 -7.02
N THR A 193 -6.97 -11.02 -7.26
CA THR A 193 -8.22 -11.67 -7.72
C THR A 193 -8.76 -11.06 -9.02
N ASN A 194 -7.94 -10.30 -9.75
CA ASN A 194 -8.34 -9.81 -11.07
C ASN A 194 -8.73 -10.99 -11.98
N VAL A 195 -9.85 -10.82 -12.69
CA VAL A 195 -10.23 -11.61 -13.87
C VAL A 195 -9.75 -10.88 -15.13
N LEU A 196 -9.71 -9.55 -15.09
CA LEU A 196 -9.18 -8.70 -16.16
C LEU A 196 -7.96 -7.90 -15.69
N ASP A 197 -6.85 -8.05 -16.42
CA ASP A 197 -5.63 -7.30 -16.17
C ASP A 197 -5.48 -6.13 -17.13
N VAL A 198 -5.94 -4.94 -16.70
CA VAL A 198 -5.70 -3.67 -17.41
C VAL A 198 -4.19 -3.40 -17.57
N MET A 199 -3.40 -3.80 -16.58
CA MET A 199 -1.94 -3.82 -16.62
C MET A 199 -1.44 -4.92 -15.66
N PRO A 200 -0.54 -5.84 -16.09
CA PRO A 200 -0.16 -7.01 -15.31
C PRO A 200 0.37 -6.74 -13.89
N VAL A 201 0.91 -5.56 -13.59
CA VAL A 201 1.54 -5.30 -12.27
C VAL A 201 0.97 -4.09 -11.53
N LEU A 202 0.52 -3.04 -12.23
CA LEU A 202 0.17 -1.78 -11.56
C LEU A 202 -1.14 -1.87 -10.79
N PHE A 203 -2.21 -2.38 -11.42
CA PHE A 203 -3.55 -2.32 -10.85
C PHE A 203 -4.02 -3.70 -10.42
N GLY A 204 -4.17 -3.89 -9.12
CA GLY A 204 -4.63 -5.15 -8.55
C GLY A 204 -5.79 -4.95 -7.59
N VAL A 205 -6.78 -5.83 -7.68
CA VAL A 205 -7.72 -6.13 -6.62
C VAL A 205 -7.21 -7.37 -5.89
N TYR A 206 -7.18 -7.32 -4.56
CA TYR A 206 -6.66 -8.36 -3.70
C TYR A 206 -7.75 -8.87 -2.77
N GLY A 207 -7.95 -10.19 -2.75
CA GLY A 207 -8.98 -10.87 -1.97
C GLY A 207 -10.41 -10.46 -2.29
N ASN A 208 -10.68 -9.86 -3.47
CA ASN A 208 -11.95 -9.18 -3.79
C ASN A 208 -12.33 -8.05 -2.82
N LEU A 209 -11.37 -7.53 -2.05
CA LEU A 209 -11.61 -6.56 -0.99
C LEU A 209 -10.86 -5.26 -1.21
N ILE A 210 -9.57 -5.33 -1.57
CA ILE A 210 -8.67 -4.17 -1.55
C ILE A 210 -8.19 -3.88 -2.96
N TYR A 211 -8.40 -2.65 -3.42
CA TYR A 211 -7.74 -2.14 -4.62
C TYR A 211 -6.39 -1.51 -4.25
N HIS A 212 -5.40 -1.71 -5.11
CA HIS A 212 -4.10 -1.04 -5.03
C HIS A 212 -3.62 -0.64 -6.43
N HIS A 213 -3.23 0.63 -6.57
CA HIS A 213 -2.85 1.23 -7.85
C HIS A 213 -1.36 1.05 -8.22
N GLY A 214 -0.49 0.66 -7.28
CA GLY A 214 0.89 0.22 -7.52
C GLY A 214 1.94 1.31 -7.69
N CYS A 215 1.52 2.54 -8.01
CA CYS A 215 2.41 3.66 -8.29
C CYS A 215 1.75 5.04 -8.19
N GLY A 216 0.59 5.18 -7.54
CA GLY A 216 -0.21 6.40 -7.56
C GLY A 216 0.49 7.64 -6.99
N SER A 217 1.54 7.46 -6.20
CA SER A 217 2.32 8.52 -5.55
C SER A 217 3.69 8.78 -6.18
N ARG A 218 3.99 8.17 -7.32
CA ARG A 218 5.27 8.31 -8.04
C ARG A 218 5.09 8.11 -9.55
N HIS A 219 6.13 8.38 -10.33
CA HIS A 219 6.12 7.97 -11.73
C HIS A 219 6.04 6.44 -11.84
N PRO A 220 5.15 5.91 -12.69
CA PRO A 220 4.97 4.48 -12.84
C PRO A 220 6.22 3.87 -13.48
N THR A 221 6.96 3.09 -12.69
CA THR A 221 8.04 2.24 -13.19
C THR A 221 7.73 0.80 -12.78
N VAL A 222 7.74 -0.09 -13.78
CA VAL A 222 7.41 -1.51 -13.62
C VAL A 222 8.57 -2.35 -14.14
N ASP A 223 9.59 -2.50 -13.30
CA ASP A 223 10.82 -3.19 -13.68
C ASP A 223 10.56 -4.64 -14.09
N VAL A 224 9.67 -5.34 -13.38
CA VAL A 224 9.30 -6.73 -13.66
C VAL A 224 8.68 -6.88 -15.04
N HIS A 225 7.80 -5.96 -15.45
CA HIS A 225 7.19 -5.98 -16.78
C HIS A 225 8.23 -5.69 -17.87
N ARG A 226 9.16 -4.76 -17.62
CA ARG A 226 10.27 -4.49 -18.57
C ARG A 226 11.14 -5.73 -18.79
N VAL A 227 11.51 -6.41 -17.70
CA VAL A 227 12.28 -7.65 -17.75
C VAL A 227 11.49 -8.75 -18.47
N ALA A 228 10.19 -8.88 -18.22
CA ALA A 228 9.33 -9.86 -18.89
C ALA A 228 9.22 -9.61 -20.41
N LEU A 229 9.31 -8.36 -20.86
CA LEU A 229 9.37 -7.98 -22.27
C LEU A 229 10.76 -8.16 -22.90
N GLY A 230 11.73 -8.69 -22.16
CA GLY A 230 13.10 -8.93 -22.64
C GLY A 230 14.00 -7.70 -22.63
N TYR A 231 13.56 -6.58 -22.06
CA TYR A 231 14.37 -5.36 -21.98
C TYR A 231 15.33 -5.42 -20.80
N SER A 232 16.56 -4.90 -21.01
CA SER A 232 17.47 -4.64 -19.90
C SER A 232 16.87 -3.56 -18.99
N ALA A 233 16.97 -3.77 -17.67
CA ALA A 233 16.62 -2.75 -16.69
C ALA A 233 17.39 -1.43 -16.91
N SER A 234 18.56 -1.48 -17.55
CA SER A 234 19.45 -0.34 -17.84
C SER A 234 19.14 0.42 -19.13
N ASP A 235 18.17 0.00 -19.94
CA ASP A 235 17.79 0.74 -21.16
C ASP A 235 16.96 1.98 -20.81
N GLU A 236 17.61 3.15 -20.77
CA GLU A 236 16.99 4.41 -20.35
C GLU A 236 15.98 4.99 -21.35
N VAL A 237 16.18 4.76 -22.65
CA VAL A 237 15.27 5.29 -23.68
C VAL A 237 13.95 4.54 -23.61
N MET A 238 14.02 3.20 -23.61
CA MET A 238 12.84 2.35 -23.45
C MET A 238 12.17 2.57 -22.09
N ALA A 239 12.95 2.81 -21.02
CA ALA A 239 12.39 3.14 -19.72
C ALA A 239 11.51 4.40 -19.76
N LYS A 240 11.94 5.45 -20.48
CA LYS A 240 11.18 6.70 -20.62
C LYS A 240 9.89 6.49 -21.42
N GLU A 241 9.96 5.81 -22.55
CA GLU A 241 8.79 5.52 -23.39
C GLU A 241 7.74 4.69 -22.64
N MET A 242 8.18 3.61 -21.98
CA MET A 242 7.27 2.78 -21.18
C MET A 242 6.69 3.54 -19.99
N THR A 243 7.47 4.40 -19.33
CA THR A 243 6.96 5.25 -18.24
C THR A 243 5.84 6.16 -18.72
N GLU A 244 5.96 6.72 -19.91
CA GLU A 244 4.92 7.58 -20.49
C GLU A 244 3.66 6.80 -20.84
N ILE A 245 3.80 5.59 -21.41
CA ILE A 245 2.67 4.68 -21.66
C ILE A 245 1.98 4.33 -20.34
N TYR A 246 2.73 3.92 -19.32
CA TYR A 246 2.18 3.59 -18.01
C TYR A 246 1.50 4.78 -17.35
N ARG A 247 2.03 6.00 -17.55
CA ARG A 247 1.42 7.23 -17.04
C ARG A 247 0.06 7.46 -17.67
N LYS A 248 -0.05 7.37 -19.01
CA LYS A 248 -1.34 7.49 -19.70
C LYS A 248 -2.37 6.46 -19.21
N ILE A 249 -1.95 5.19 -19.05
CA ILE A 249 -2.83 4.14 -18.53
C ILE A 249 -3.24 4.45 -17.08
N SER A 250 -2.29 4.84 -16.22
CA SER A 250 -2.54 5.22 -14.82
C SER A 250 -3.52 6.39 -14.71
N ASP A 251 -3.36 7.42 -15.52
CA ASP A 251 -4.25 8.59 -15.55
C ASP A 251 -5.66 8.24 -16.05
N ASN A 252 -5.77 7.33 -17.03
CA ASN A 252 -7.06 6.80 -17.51
C ASN A 252 -7.78 5.99 -16.43
N VAL A 253 -7.07 5.07 -15.75
CA VAL A 253 -7.63 4.27 -14.65
C VAL A 253 -8.05 5.18 -13.49
N PHE A 254 -7.23 6.15 -13.12
CA PHE A 254 -7.55 7.13 -12.09
C PHE A 254 -8.83 7.93 -12.44
N SER A 255 -8.94 8.40 -13.69
CA SER A 255 -10.13 9.13 -14.15
C SER A 255 -11.40 8.27 -14.13
N ARG A 256 -11.30 6.97 -14.43
CA ARG A 256 -12.41 6.02 -14.27
C ARG A 256 -12.82 5.85 -12.81
N ILE A 257 -11.87 5.67 -11.89
CA ILE A 257 -12.15 5.56 -10.45
C ILE A 257 -12.85 6.82 -9.90
N LEU A 258 -12.49 7.99 -10.42
CA LEU A 258 -13.13 9.24 -10.02
C LEU A 258 -14.59 9.34 -10.49
N SER A 259 -14.89 8.83 -11.69
CA SER A 259 -16.20 8.96 -12.32
C SER A 259 -17.15 7.77 -12.06
N ASP A 260 -16.60 6.60 -11.74
CA ASP A 260 -17.34 5.35 -11.60
C ASP A 260 -16.79 4.51 -10.43
N ASP A 261 -17.59 4.48 -9.36
CA ASP A 261 -17.31 3.69 -8.15
C ASP A 261 -17.38 2.17 -8.39
N THR A 262 -18.01 1.74 -9.48
CA THR A 262 -18.20 0.33 -9.86
C THR A 262 -17.12 -0.16 -10.82
N PHE A 263 -16.17 0.69 -11.23
CA PHE A 263 -15.08 0.34 -12.14
C PHE A 263 -14.35 -0.96 -11.75
N PHE A 264 -14.19 -1.22 -10.45
CA PHE A 264 -13.51 -2.42 -9.95
C PHE A 264 -14.29 -3.71 -10.18
N GLU A 265 -15.62 -3.65 -10.34
CA GLU A 265 -16.41 -4.83 -10.72
C GLU A 265 -15.91 -5.41 -12.03
N VAL A 266 -15.48 -4.56 -12.96
CA VAL A 266 -14.94 -5.00 -14.25
C VAL A 266 -13.57 -5.69 -14.11
N LEU A 267 -12.84 -5.41 -13.03
CA LEU A 267 -11.58 -6.10 -12.74
C LEU A 267 -11.80 -7.49 -12.15
N ILE A 268 -12.93 -7.74 -11.47
CA ILE A 268 -13.20 -8.99 -10.73
C ILE A 268 -14.36 -9.83 -11.28
N THR A 269 -15.10 -9.33 -12.26
CA THR A 269 -16.19 -10.04 -12.93
C THR A 269 -15.91 -10.17 -14.41
N ASP A 270 -16.34 -11.28 -15.01
CA ASP A 270 -16.21 -11.56 -16.45
C ASP A 270 -17.25 -10.79 -17.29
N ARG A 271 -17.46 -9.51 -16.98
CA ARG A 271 -18.32 -8.63 -17.77
C ARG A 271 -17.52 -8.08 -18.96
N GLU A 272 -18.15 -7.99 -20.13
CA GLU A 272 -17.51 -7.46 -21.34
C GLU A 272 -16.83 -6.11 -21.08
N PHE A 273 -15.50 -6.09 -21.13
CA PHE A 273 -14.71 -4.88 -21.02
C PHE A 273 -14.65 -4.20 -22.38
N THR A 274 -15.23 -3.00 -22.50
CA THR A 274 -14.92 -2.15 -23.66
C THR A 274 -13.47 -1.69 -23.55
N PRO A 275 -12.57 -2.09 -24.48
CA PRO A 275 -11.15 -1.79 -24.40
C PRO A 275 -10.88 -0.29 -24.20
N LEU A 276 -9.85 0.04 -23.41
CA LEU A 276 -9.33 1.40 -23.34
C LEU A 276 -8.80 1.78 -24.72
N HIS A 277 -9.50 2.67 -25.43
CA HIS A 277 -8.93 3.35 -26.59
C HIS A 277 -7.83 4.29 -26.09
N ILE A 278 -6.59 3.81 -26.10
CA ILE A 278 -5.41 4.64 -25.90
C ILE A 278 -5.17 5.36 -27.24
N ASN A 279 -5.76 6.56 -27.39
CA ASN A 279 -5.42 7.47 -28.49
C ASN A 279 -4.07 8.16 -28.21
#